data_AF-A0A9W8RDI0-F1
#
_entry.id   AF-A0A9W8RDI0-F1
#
_cell.length_a   1.000
_cell.length_b   1.000
_cell.length_c   1.000
_cell.angle_alpha   90.00
_cell.angle_beta   90.00
_cell.angle_gamma   90.00
#
_symmetry.space_group_name_H-M   'P 1'
#
loop_
_entity.id
_entity.type
_entity.pdbx_description
1 polymer ?
#
loop_
_entity_poly.entity_id
_entity_poly.type
_entity_poly.pdbx_seq_one_letter_code
_entity_poly.pdbx_strand_id
1 'polypeptide(L)'
;MAPDSIAKRRACVSCTSAKLKCTPHANGRCERCSRLGKHCEYQNMPERRRKQRVTGRVEALESKIDGLMAQISHLTKQNDPQSSTASTSTVSSGDRVEDYSLGELVADTQDATPYEPPVTVLHELVGTSEAESLINDFKSNWTSKFPFVVVELERSAVDIHAHNPFLCLCILGVTMDFLHPLRKRLYNEIMDQITSKIIRDAERSLDLLQGLLVYAAWYRHPLHIGKREAVMFVQLCTTLVYDLDLDKKTGLTTEEQHAVLGTFWLSAR
;
A
#
# COMPACT_ATOMS: atom_id res chain seq x y z
N MET A 1 -26.50 -20.07 41.36
CA MET A 1 -26.91 -19.19 40.25
C MET A 1 -26.12 -17.90 40.37
N ALA A 2 -25.12 -17.71 39.52
CA ALA A 2 -24.32 -16.47 39.47
C ALA A 2 -25.07 -15.43 38.61
N PRO A 3 -25.03 -14.13 38.94
CA PRO A 3 -25.74 -13.12 38.16
C PRO A 3 -24.97 -12.81 36.87
N ASP A 4 -25.62 -13.02 35.73
CA ASP A 4 -25.13 -12.68 34.41
C ASP A 4 -24.73 -11.21 34.33
N SER A 5 -23.47 -10.96 33.95
CA SER A 5 -22.92 -9.64 33.70
C SER A 5 -23.47 -9.09 32.38
N ILE A 6 -24.65 -8.47 32.45
CA ILE A 6 -25.27 -7.77 31.31
C ILE A 6 -24.30 -6.69 30.81
N ALA A 7 -23.73 -6.91 29.61
CA ALA A 7 -22.91 -5.93 28.91
C ALA A 7 -23.67 -4.59 28.79
N LYS A 8 -23.22 -3.58 29.54
CA LYS A 8 -23.88 -2.28 29.66
C LYS A 8 -23.81 -1.49 28.34
N ARG A 9 -24.97 -1.00 27.90
CA ARG A 9 -25.28 -0.41 26.58
C ARG A 9 -24.67 1.00 26.38
N ARG A 10 -24.32 1.35 25.14
CA ARG A 10 -23.55 2.56 24.77
C ARG A 10 -24.31 3.91 24.82
N ALA A 11 -25.65 3.95 24.85
CA ALA A 11 -26.44 5.17 25.12
C ALA A 11 -27.93 4.81 25.34
N CYS A 12 -28.70 5.66 26.03
CA CYS A 12 -30.16 5.52 26.14
C CYS A 12 -30.87 6.01 24.86
N VAL A 13 -32.08 5.52 24.58
CA VAL A 13 -32.86 5.84 23.37
C VAL A 13 -33.05 7.34 23.18
N SER A 14 -33.34 8.07 24.27
CA SER A 14 -33.54 9.54 24.23
C SER A 14 -32.27 10.32 23.87
N CYS A 15 -31.10 9.87 24.33
CA CYS A 15 -29.84 10.49 23.94
C CYS A 15 -29.43 10.12 22.51
N THR A 16 -29.72 8.90 22.07
CA THR A 16 -29.46 8.45 20.70
C THR A 16 -30.31 9.22 19.69
N SER A 17 -31.63 9.32 19.91
CA SER A 17 -32.53 10.05 19.00
C SER A 17 -32.20 11.54 18.94
N ALA A 18 -31.75 12.12 20.06
CA ALA A 18 -31.32 13.51 20.13
C ALA A 18 -29.85 13.74 19.72
N LYS A 19 -29.09 12.70 19.33
CA LYS A 19 -27.66 12.74 18.99
C LYS A 19 -26.77 13.44 20.04
N LEU A 20 -27.03 13.17 21.32
CA LEU A 20 -26.33 13.81 22.44
C LEU A 20 -25.62 12.80 23.33
N LYS A 21 -24.60 13.27 24.06
CA LYS A 21 -23.81 12.43 24.98
C LYS A 21 -24.71 11.83 26.07
N CYS A 22 -24.54 10.53 26.32
CA CYS A 22 -25.28 9.80 27.33
C CYS A 22 -24.35 9.38 28.47
N THR A 23 -24.36 10.11 29.59
CA THR A 23 -23.60 9.78 30.81
C THR A 23 -24.51 9.04 31.80
N PRO A 24 -24.24 7.76 32.13
CA PRO A 24 -25.02 7.03 33.13
C PRO A 24 -24.90 7.69 34.51
N HIS A 25 -26.00 7.74 35.27
CA HIS A 25 -26.05 8.27 36.64
C HIS A 25 -26.59 7.20 37.59
N ALA A 26 -26.30 7.30 38.89
CA ALA A 26 -26.97 6.54 39.93
C ALA A 26 -28.50 6.65 39.77
N ASN A 27 -29.21 5.51 39.85
CA ASN A 27 -30.66 5.30 39.60
C ASN A 27 -31.02 4.71 38.22
N GLY A 28 -30.07 4.21 37.45
CA GLY A 28 -30.36 3.52 36.18
C GLY A 28 -30.83 4.44 35.05
N ARG A 29 -30.73 5.76 35.26
CA ARG A 29 -31.02 6.81 34.27
C ARG A 29 -29.72 7.52 33.89
N CYS A 30 -29.69 8.14 32.71
CA CYS A 30 -28.58 9.03 32.36
C CYS A 30 -28.78 10.43 32.98
N GLU A 31 -27.69 11.13 33.23
CA GLU A 31 -27.65 12.46 33.84
C GLU A 31 -28.56 13.46 33.13
N ARG A 32 -28.52 13.47 31.78
CA ARG A 32 -29.34 14.35 30.96
C ARG A 32 -30.84 14.07 31.12
N CYS A 33 -31.24 12.81 31.06
CA CYS A 33 -32.65 12.46 31.18
C CYS A 33 -33.17 12.69 32.61
N SER A 34 -32.31 12.50 33.62
CA SER A 34 -32.61 12.86 35.01
C SER A 34 -32.89 14.35 35.15
N ARG A 35 -31.98 15.20 34.63
CA ARG A 35 -32.11 16.67 34.69
C ARG A 35 -33.30 17.21 33.91
N LEU A 36 -33.62 16.62 32.76
CA LEU A 36 -34.69 17.09 31.86
C LEU A 36 -36.05 16.42 32.09
N GLY A 37 -36.16 15.52 33.08
CA GLY A 37 -37.40 14.77 33.34
C GLY A 37 -37.87 13.93 32.16
N LYS A 38 -36.95 13.43 31.32
CA LYS A 38 -37.28 12.65 30.11
C LYS A 38 -37.24 11.14 30.40
N HIS A 39 -38.05 10.38 29.68
CA HIS A 39 -38.03 8.93 29.76
C HIS A 39 -36.66 8.39 29.34
N CYS A 40 -35.98 7.69 30.24
CA CYS A 40 -34.65 7.13 30.02
C CYS A 40 -34.73 5.60 29.95
N GLU A 41 -34.77 5.07 28.74
CA GLU A 41 -34.69 3.63 28.50
C GLU A 41 -33.44 3.34 27.69
N TYR A 42 -32.68 2.33 28.10
CA TYR A 42 -31.70 1.73 27.21
C TYR A 42 -32.45 0.64 26.41
N GLN A 43 -31.95 0.20 25.25
CA GLN A 43 -32.44 -1.03 24.57
C GLN A 43 -31.40 -2.17 24.59
N ASN A 44 -31.82 -3.40 24.90
CA ASN A 44 -30.94 -4.59 24.83
C ASN A 44 -30.68 -4.80 23.34
N MET A 45 -29.47 -4.51 22.89
CA MET A 45 -29.11 -4.87 21.54
C MET A 45 -28.85 -6.37 21.53
N PRO A 46 -29.47 -7.16 20.63
CA PRO A 46 -29.14 -8.57 20.50
C PRO A 46 -27.64 -8.70 20.19
N GLU A 47 -26.95 -9.61 20.88
CA GLU A 47 -25.56 -9.91 20.61
C GLU A 47 -25.40 -10.31 19.15
N ARG A 48 -24.81 -9.43 18.33
CA ARG A 48 -24.34 -9.84 17.00
C ARG A 48 -23.29 -10.90 17.23
N ARG A 49 -23.60 -12.16 16.88
CA ARG A 49 -22.61 -13.24 16.79
C ARG A 49 -21.42 -12.73 15.99
N ARG A 50 -20.30 -12.57 16.68
CA ARG A 50 -19.01 -12.22 16.08
C ARG A 50 -18.72 -13.32 15.06
N LYS A 51 -18.69 -13.00 13.76
CA LYS A 51 -18.17 -13.92 12.74
C LYS A 51 -16.77 -14.33 13.20
N GLN A 52 -16.64 -15.60 13.58
CA GLN A 52 -15.39 -16.22 14.00
C GLN A 52 -14.41 -16.12 12.82
N ARG A 53 -13.59 -15.07 12.82
CA ARG A 53 -12.52 -14.88 11.86
C ARG A 53 -11.28 -15.56 12.44
N VAL A 54 -10.82 -16.59 11.73
CA VAL A 54 -9.40 -16.91 11.50
C VAL A 54 -8.55 -17.02 12.78
N THR A 55 -8.85 -17.95 13.67
CA THR A 55 -7.91 -18.37 14.73
C THR A 55 -7.53 -19.85 14.64
N GLY A 56 -8.45 -20.72 14.21
CA GLY A 56 -8.16 -22.16 14.07
C GLY A 56 -7.14 -22.52 12.97
N ARG A 57 -6.78 -21.57 12.08
CA ARG A 57 -5.76 -21.80 11.05
C ARG A 57 -4.33 -21.57 11.58
N VAL A 58 -4.16 -20.77 12.63
CA VAL A 58 -2.86 -20.56 13.28
C VAL A 58 -2.55 -21.74 14.19
N GLU A 59 -3.49 -22.17 15.03
CA GLU A 59 -3.33 -23.37 15.88
C GLU A 59 -3.10 -24.65 15.06
N ALA A 60 -3.79 -24.79 13.91
CA ALA A 60 -3.57 -25.93 13.01
C ALA A 60 -2.19 -25.87 12.31
N LEU A 61 -1.63 -24.68 12.11
CA LEU A 61 -0.29 -24.51 11.56
C LEU A 61 0.78 -24.74 12.65
N GLU A 62 0.56 -24.25 13.88
CA GLU A 62 1.43 -24.50 15.03
C GLU A 62 1.52 -25.99 15.34
N SER A 63 0.40 -26.72 15.37
CA SER A 63 0.39 -28.17 15.54
C SER A 63 1.14 -28.93 14.44
N LYS A 64 1.11 -28.42 13.20
CA LYS A 64 1.82 -29.04 12.07
C LYS A 64 3.32 -28.74 12.11
N ILE A 65 3.72 -27.56 12.62
CA ILE A 65 5.12 -27.21 12.86
C ILE A 65 5.71 -28.08 13.97
N ASP A 66 4.99 -28.26 15.08
CA ASP A 66 5.43 -29.13 16.18
C ASP A 66 5.60 -30.59 15.72
N GLY A 67 4.68 -31.08 14.89
CA GLY A 67 4.76 -32.42 14.29
C GLY A 67 5.99 -32.60 13.39
N LEU A 68 6.34 -31.59 12.59
CA LEU A 68 7.53 -31.62 11.73
C LEU A 68 8.83 -31.53 12.55
N MET A 69 8.87 -30.71 13.60
CA MET A 69 10.04 -30.62 14.50
C MET A 69 10.29 -31.95 15.23
N ALA A 70 9.23 -32.65 15.65
CA ALA A 70 9.35 -33.98 16.25
C ALA A 70 9.95 -35.00 15.26
N GLN A 71 9.56 -34.97 13.99
CA GLN A 71 10.12 -35.85 12.96
C GLN A 71 11.59 -35.55 12.66
N ILE A 72 11.98 -34.27 12.59
CA ILE A 72 13.38 -33.86 12.38
C ILE A 72 14.26 -34.32 13.55
N SER A 73 13.77 -34.20 14.79
CA SER A 73 14.50 -34.66 15.99
C SER A 73 14.72 -36.18 16.01
N HIS A 74 13.80 -36.94 15.40
CA HIS A 74 13.92 -38.39 15.29
C HIS A 74 14.90 -38.82 14.20
N LEU A 75 14.98 -38.04 13.10
CA LEU A 75 15.94 -38.25 12.02
C LEU A 75 17.37 -37.87 12.43
N THR A 76 17.54 -36.81 13.24
CA THR A 76 18.86 -36.40 13.75
C THR A 76 19.41 -37.36 14.81
N LYS A 77 18.57 -38.06 15.56
CA LYS A 77 19.01 -39.10 16.51
C LYS A 77 19.44 -40.42 15.88
N GLN A 78 19.10 -40.67 14.60
CA GLN A 78 19.44 -41.91 13.91
C GLN A 78 20.76 -41.84 13.11
N ASN A 79 21.44 -40.69 13.11
CA ASN A 79 22.70 -40.53 12.39
C ASN A 79 23.82 -40.11 13.34
N ASP A 80 24.45 -41.10 13.97
CA ASP A 80 25.73 -40.92 14.66
C ASP A 80 26.62 -42.17 14.49
N PRO A 81 27.74 -42.09 13.75
CA PRO A 81 28.85 -43.01 13.92
C PRO A 81 29.98 -42.36 14.73
N GLN A 82 30.29 -43.01 15.86
CA GLN A 82 31.51 -42.93 16.68
C GLN A 82 32.77 -42.36 16.00
N SER A 83 33.43 -41.40 16.65
CA SER A 83 34.74 -41.63 17.32
C SER A 83 35.41 -40.36 17.89
N SER A 84 35.84 -40.50 19.15
CA SER A 84 37.05 -39.91 19.74
C SER A 84 37.16 -38.39 19.95
N THR A 85 37.11 -37.95 21.21
CA THR A 85 38.30 -37.54 22.00
C THR A 85 37.87 -36.81 23.27
N ALA A 86 38.51 -37.12 24.40
CA ALA A 86 38.42 -36.33 25.62
C ALA A 86 39.81 -36.17 26.23
N SER A 87 40.22 -34.91 26.50
CA SER A 87 41.05 -34.50 27.64
C SER A 87 41.13 -32.95 27.73
N THR A 88 40.25 -32.40 28.56
CA THR A 88 40.46 -31.39 29.62
C THR A 88 41.69 -30.46 29.60
N SER A 89 41.47 -29.13 29.65
CA SER A 89 41.86 -28.29 30.80
C SER A 89 41.28 -26.85 30.76
N THR A 90 41.03 -26.38 31.98
CA THR A 90 40.45 -25.14 32.52
C THR A 90 41.31 -23.88 32.33
N VAL A 91 40.71 -22.68 32.18
CA VAL A 91 40.70 -21.56 33.17
C VAL A 91 39.90 -20.34 32.65
N SER A 92 39.46 -19.51 33.61
CA SER A 92 38.45 -18.46 33.57
C SER A 92 39.00 -17.03 33.34
N SER A 93 38.09 -16.14 32.89
CA SER A 93 37.96 -14.70 33.20
C SER A 93 38.58 -13.65 32.25
N GLY A 94 37.75 -12.70 31.79
CA GLY A 94 38.22 -11.38 31.32
C GLY A 94 37.31 -10.62 30.33
N ASP A 95 36.39 -9.82 30.86
CA ASP A 95 35.88 -8.49 30.43
C ASP A 95 35.89 -7.99 28.95
N ARG A 96 34.68 -7.56 28.53
CA ARG A 96 34.29 -6.28 27.87
C ARG A 96 34.52 -5.96 26.37
N VAL A 97 33.36 -5.69 25.73
CA VAL A 97 32.96 -4.51 24.92
C VAL A 97 33.45 -4.37 23.46
N GLU A 98 32.42 -4.25 22.59
CA GLU A 98 32.31 -3.59 21.27
C GLU A 98 33.17 -4.01 20.07
N ASP A 99 32.46 -4.18 18.95
CA ASP A 99 32.69 -3.53 17.65
C ASP A 99 32.64 -4.54 16.49
N TYR A 100 31.58 -4.49 15.69
CA TYR A 100 31.52 -5.21 14.41
C TYR A 100 31.69 -4.20 13.28
N SER A 101 32.96 -4.01 12.89
CA SER A 101 33.29 -3.36 11.64
C SER A 101 33.07 -4.30 10.45
N LEU A 102 32.55 -3.69 9.40
CA LEU A 102 32.35 -4.15 8.03
C LEU A 102 33.66 -4.68 7.38
N GLY A 103 33.54 -5.80 6.65
CA GLY A 103 34.55 -6.34 5.73
C GLY A 103 34.04 -7.66 5.12
N GLU A 104 33.37 -7.63 3.97
CA GLU A 104 33.98 -7.69 2.62
C GLU A 104 34.30 -9.12 2.17
N LEU A 105 33.43 -9.68 1.34
CA LEU A 105 33.81 -10.64 0.31
C LEU A 105 33.04 -10.31 -0.97
N VAL A 106 33.82 -9.81 -1.94
CA VAL A 106 33.49 -9.59 -3.34
C VAL A 106 33.67 -10.90 -4.11
N ALA A 107 32.93 -10.98 -5.21
CA ALA A 107 33.06 -11.86 -6.38
C ALA A 107 32.34 -13.22 -6.31
N ASP A 108 31.26 -13.34 -7.10
CA ASP A 108 31.46 -13.85 -8.45
C ASP A 108 30.44 -13.27 -9.45
N THR A 109 30.96 -12.89 -10.62
CA THR A 109 30.24 -12.40 -11.80
C THR A 109 30.25 -13.56 -12.80
N GLN A 110 29.14 -14.01 -13.39
CA GLN A 110 28.58 -13.49 -14.62
C GLN A 110 27.41 -14.42 -14.99
N ASP A 111 26.25 -13.85 -15.31
CA ASP A 111 25.62 -14.20 -16.58
C ASP A 111 24.91 -12.94 -17.10
N ALA A 112 25.47 -12.39 -18.17
CA ALA A 112 24.97 -11.21 -18.83
C ALA A 112 23.76 -11.61 -19.68
N THR A 113 22.56 -11.48 -19.12
CA THR A 113 21.35 -11.43 -19.94
C THR A 113 21.39 -10.16 -20.79
N PRO A 114 21.17 -10.24 -22.12
CA PRO A 114 21.08 -9.06 -22.97
C PRO A 114 20.07 -8.08 -22.41
N TYR A 115 20.48 -6.81 -22.26
CA TYR A 115 19.61 -5.70 -21.91
C TYR A 115 18.54 -5.55 -22.99
N GLU A 116 17.37 -6.16 -22.78
CA GLU A 116 16.18 -5.87 -23.55
C GLU A 116 15.68 -4.47 -23.17
N PRO A 117 15.37 -3.60 -24.14
CA PRO A 117 14.85 -2.28 -23.86
C PRO A 117 13.47 -2.39 -23.20
N PRO A 118 12.95 -1.31 -22.56
CA PRO A 118 11.73 -1.34 -21.75
C PRO A 118 10.44 -1.68 -22.49
N VAL A 119 10.50 -2.02 -23.78
CA VAL A 119 9.38 -2.21 -24.73
C VAL A 119 8.49 -3.40 -24.36
N THR A 120 8.94 -4.29 -23.48
CA THR A 120 8.23 -5.48 -23.01
C THR A 120 6.89 -5.13 -22.37
N VAL A 121 6.84 -4.17 -21.44
CA VAL A 121 5.60 -3.84 -20.72
C VAL A 121 4.48 -3.40 -21.66
N LEU A 122 4.78 -2.56 -22.67
CA LEU A 122 3.78 -2.11 -23.63
C LEU A 122 3.24 -3.32 -24.39
N HIS A 123 4.08 -4.02 -25.16
CA HIS A 123 3.63 -5.09 -26.06
C HIS A 123 3.13 -6.35 -25.34
N GLU A 124 3.67 -6.68 -24.15
CA GLU A 124 3.29 -7.86 -23.37
C GLU A 124 2.00 -7.65 -22.57
N LEU A 125 1.76 -6.44 -22.04
CA LEU A 125 0.54 -6.16 -21.31
C LEU A 125 -0.58 -5.68 -22.23
N VAL A 126 -0.31 -4.81 -23.21
CA VAL A 126 -1.32 -4.13 -24.03
C VAL A 126 -0.89 -4.09 -25.51
N GLY A 127 -1.70 -4.59 -26.44
CA GLY A 127 -1.34 -4.52 -27.87
C GLY A 127 -1.05 -3.08 -28.31
N THR A 128 -0.07 -2.85 -29.20
CA THR A 128 0.35 -1.50 -29.62
C THR A 128 -0.80 -0.64 -30.14
N SER A 129 -1.70 -1.24 -30.94
CA SER A 129 -2.90 -0.57 -31.45
C SER A 129 -3.91 -0.21 -30.34
N GLU A 130 -4.04 -1.06 -29.31
CA GLU A 130 -4.90 -0.78 -28.16
C GLU A 130 -4.32 0.35 -27.30
N ALA A 131 -2.99 0.34 -27.09
CA ALA A 131 -2.29 1.39 -26.38
C ALA A 131 -2.43 2.76 -27.07
N GLU A 132 -2.31 2.81 -28.40
CA GLU A 132 -2.54 4.03 -29.18
C GLU A 132 -3.96 4.56 -29.03
N SER A 133 -4.97 3.67 -29.09
CA SER A 133 -6.37 4.05 -28.87
C SER A 133 -6.59 4.64 -27.48
N LEU A 134 -6.06 3.99 -26.44
CA LEU A 134 -6.18 4.43 -25.04
C LEU A 134 -5.46 5.77 -24.78
N ILE A 135 -4.31 6.00 -25.42
CA ILE A 135 -3.58 7.26 -25.32
C ILE A 135 -4.28 8.38 -26.08
N ASN A 136 -4.87 8.08 -27.25
CA ASN A 136 -5.68 9.05 -27.99
C ASN A 136 -6.97 9.41 -27.23
N ASP A 137 -7.57 8.44 -26.53
CA ASP A 137 -8.66 8.70 -25.60
C ASP A 137 -8.20 9.61 -24.47
N PHE A 138 -7.06 9.33 -23.82
CA PHE A 138 -6.47 10.20 -22.79
C PHE A 138 -6.35 11.65 -23.27
N LYS A 139 -5.71 11.85 -24.42
CA LYS A 139 -5.45 13.17 -25.02
C LYS A 139 -6.74 13.96 -25.28
N SER A 140 -7.79 13.30 -25.78
CA SER A 140 -9.04 13.97 -26.18
C SER A 140 -10.02 14.15 -25.03
N ASN A 141 -10.20 13.13 -24.18
CA ASN A 141 -11.29 13.05 -23.22
C ASN A 141 -10.89 13.30 -21.76
N TRP A 142 -9.60 13.19 -21.42
CA TRP A 142 -9.11 13.26 -20.04
C TRP A 142 -8.29 14.51 -19.77
N THR A 143 -7.36 14.85 -20.67
CA THR A 143 -6.49 16.03 -20.53
C THR A 143 -7.28 17.33 -20.33
N SER A 144 -8.41 17.48 -21.02
CA SER A 144 -9.27 18.67 -20.90
C SER A 144 -9.91 18.85 -19.52
N LYS A 145 -10.12 17.75 -18.78
CA LYS A 145 -10.77 17.77 -17.45
C LYS A 145 -9.77 18.00 -16.33
N PHE A 146 -8.51 17.62 -16.53
CA PHE A 146 -7.45 17.76 -15.54
C PHE A 146 -6.09 17.90 -16.28
N PRO A 147 -5.64 19.12 -16.63
CA PRO A 147 -4.50 19.36 -17.51
C PRO A 147 -3.16 19.51 -16.76
N PHE A 148 -2.83 18.58 -15.86
CA PHE A 148 -1.58 18.58 -15.08
C PHE A 148 -0.46 17.78 -15.77
N VAL A 149 -0.81 16.91 -16.72
CA VAL A 149 0.12 16.30 -17.67
C VAL A 149 -0.51 16.42 -19.05
N VAL A 150 0.08 17.29 -19.87
CA VAL A 150 -0.38 17.51 -21.25
C VAL A 150 0.55 16.72 -22.16
N VAL A 151 0.04 15.62 -22.71
CA VAL A 151 0.71 14.86 -23.76
C VAL A 151 0.39 15.50 -25.10
N GLU A 152 1.43 15.82 -25.88
CA GLU A 152 1.27 16.36 -27.24
C GLU A 152 0.42 15.42 -28.11
N LEU A 153 -0.50 15.99 -28.89
CA LEU A 153 -1.43 15.22 -29.72
C LEU A 153 -0.70 14.32 -30.73
N GLU A 154 0.47 14.74 -31.20
CA GLU A 154 1.25 14.06 -32.24
C GLU A 154 2.12 12.91 -31.72
N ARG A 155 2.41 12.82 -30.41
CA ARG A 155 3.28 11.77 -29.87
C ARG A 155 2.63 10.39 -29.92
N SER A 156 3.32 9.38 -30.47
CA SER A 156 2.80 8.01 -30.50
C SER A 156 2.86 7.34 -29.12
N ALA A 157 2.09 6.25 -28.96
CA ALA A 157 2.16 5.42 -27.75
C ALA A 157 3.57 4.85 -27.50
N VAL A 158 4.24 4.44 -28.58
CA VAL A 158 5.58 3.89 -28.55
C VAL A 158 6.60 4.93 -28.12
N ASP A 159 6.48 6.17 -28.63
CA ASP A 159 7.40 7.25 -28.27
C ASP A 159 7.26 7.64 -26.79
N ILE A 160 6.02 7.72 -26.29
CA ILE A 160 5.75 8.02 -24.88
C ILE A 160 6.33 6.91 -24.00
N HIS A 161 6.13 5.65 -24.38
CA HIS A 161 6.68 4.51 -23.66
C HIS A 161 8.22 4.51 -23.62
N ALA A 162 8.86 4.89 -24.72
CA ALA A 162 10.32 4.93 -24.81
C ALA A 162 10.97 5.99 -23.91
N HIS A 163 10.32 7.14 -23.74
CA HIS A 163 10.87 8.27 -22.97
C HIS A 163 10.35 8.30 -21.52
N ASN A 164 9.07 7.98 -21.33
CA ASN A 164 8.35 8.08 -20.07
C ASN A 164 7.52 6.79 -19.85
N PRO A 165 8.20 5.65 -19.59
CA PRO A 165 7.54 4.35 -19.49
C PRO A 165 6.55 4.26 -18.33
N PHE A 166 6.82 4.91 -17.20
CA PHE A 166 5.91 4.87 -16.06
C PHE A 166 4.65 5.72 -16.29
N LEU A 167 4.81 6.91 -16.88
CA LEU A 167 3.69 7.74 -17.32
C LEU A 167 2.80 7.00 -18.32
N CYS A 168 3.41 6.35 -19.33
CA CYS A 168 2.69 5.55 -20.31
C CYS A 168 1.81 4.49 -19.62
N LEU A 169 2.41 3.71 -18.73
CA LEU A 169 1.72 2.67 -17.97
C LEU A 169 0.56 3.24 -17.14
N CYS A 170 0.76 4.37 -16.47
CA CYS A 170 -0.27 5.03 -15.67
C CYS A 170 -1.43 5.52 -16.54
N ILE A 171 -1.14 6.11 -17.71
CA ILE A 171 -2.18 6.53 -18.68
C ILE A 171 -3.02 5.34 -19.11
N LEU A 172 -2.39 4.23 -19.52
CA LEU A 172 -3.10 3.01 -19.90
C LEU A 172 -3.96 2.47 -18.75
N GLY A 173 -3.43 2.48 -17.52
CA GLY A 173 -4.15 2.01 -16.34
C GLY A 173 -5.40 2.82 -15.99
N VAL A 174 -5.40 4.14 -16.23
CA VAL A 174 -6.54 5.02 -15.90
C VAL A 174 -7.58 5.09 -17.00
N THR A 175 -7.19 5.02 -18.27
CA THR A 175 -8.12 5.08 -19.40
C THR A 175 -8.76 3.73 -19.72
N MET A 176 -8.09 2.63 -19.36
CA MET A 176 -8.65 1.31 -19.57
C MET A 176 -9.97 1.09 -18.83
N ASP A 177 -10.91 0.44 -19.50
CA ASP A 177 -12.26 0.18 -18.99
C ASP A 177 -12.27 -0.60 -17.67
N PHE A 178 -13.32 -0.38 -16.87
CA PHE A 178 -13.44 -1.04 -15.56
C PHE A 178 -13.56 -2.57 -15.67
N LEU A 179 -14.22 -3.05 -16.71
CA LEU A 179 -14.45 -4.49 -16.93
C LEU A 179 -13.30 -5.17 -17.69
N HIS A 180 -12.26 -4.43 -18.09
CA HIS A 180 -11.19 -4.98 -18.89
C HIS A 180 -10.36 -6.03 -18.12
N PRO A 181 -10.08 -7.21 -18.69
CA PRO A 181 -9.36 -8.28 -17.99
C PRO A 181 -7.94 -7.88 -17.58
N LEU A 182 -7.31 -6.96 -18.32
CA LEU A 182 -5.95 -6.51 -18.04
C LEU A 182 -5.85 -5.49 -16.91
N ARG A 183 -6.96 -4.87 -16.49
CA ARG A 183 -6.94 -3.78 -15.50
C ARG A 183 -6.24 -4.18 -14.20
N LYS A 184 -6.48 -5.39 -13.71
CA LYS A 184 -5.84 -5.90 -12.48
C LYS A 184 -4.33 -6.09 -12.68
N ARG A 185 -3.90 -6.51 -13.87
CA ARG A 185 -2.47 -6.69 -14.19
C ARG A 185 -1.78 -5.33 -14.25
N LEU A 186 -2.36 -4.36 -14.95
CA LEU A 186 -1.85 -2.99 -14.99
C LEU A 186 -1.77 -2.37 -13.59
N TYR A 187 -2.80 -2.57 -12.76
CA TYR A 187 -2.76 -2.12 -11.36
C TYR A 187 -1.57 -2.69 -10.60
N ASN A 188 -1.36 -4.02 -10.67
CA ASN A 188 -0.25 -4.66 -9.97
C ASN A 188 1.09 -4.13 -10.48
N GLU A 189 1.26 -4.02 -11.79
CA GLU A 189 2.48 -3.51 -12.41
C GLU A 189 2.78 -2.06 -11.99
N ILE A 190 1.76 -1.19 -11.96
CA ILE A 190 1.90 0.20 -11.47
C ILE A 190 2.35 0.19 -10.01
N MET A 191 1.74 -0.64 -9.16
CA MET A 191 2.10 -0.71 -7.74
C MET A 191 3.49 -1.30 -7.51
N ASP A 192 3.90 -2.27 -8.32
CA ASP A 192 5.23 -2.87 -8.27
C ASP A 192 6.29 -1.85 -8.70
N GLN A 193 6.02 -1.03 -9.73
CA GLN A 193 6.92 0.05 -10.11
C GLN A 193 6.98 1.18 -9.07
N ILE A 194 5.86 1.57 -8.46
CA ILE A 194 5.86 2.54 -7.35
C ILE A 194 6.73 2.03 -6.20
N THR A 195 6.54 0.77 -5.81
CA THR A 195 7.25 0.18 -4.66
C THR A 195 8.72 -0.03 -4.97
N SER A 196 9.03 -0.49 -6.18
CA SER A 196 10.39 -0.72 -6.64
C SER A 196 11.13 0.61 -6.82
N LYS A 197 10.72 1.42 -7.80
CA LYS A 197 11.48 2.60 -8.22
C LYS A 197 11.43 3.71 -7.18
N ILE A 198 10.24 4.04 -6.66
CA ILE A 198 10.10 5.22 -5.80
C ILE A 198 10.49 4.93 -4.35
N ILE A 199 10.06 3.78 -3.83
CA ILE A 199 10.23 3.45 -2.40
C ILE A 199 11.57 2.73 -2.15
N ARG A 200 11.84 1.63 -2.85
CA ARG A 200 13.04 0.81 -2.62
C ARG A 200 14.29 1.45 -3.21
N ASP A 201 14.21 1.86 -4.48
CA ASP A 201 15.36 2.32 -5.25
C ASP A 201 15.54 3.86 -5.15
N ALA A 202 14.59 4.53 -4.49
CA ALA A 202 14.57 5.97 -4.23
C ALA A 202 14.79 6.84 -5.48
N GLU A 203 14.34 6.38 -6.64
CA GLU A 203 14.43 7.11 -7.90
C GLU A 203 13.56 8.37 -7.89
N ARG A 204 14.06 9.44 -8.51
CA ARG A 204 13.40 10.73 -8.63
C ARG A 204 13.46 11.20 -10.07
N SER A 205 12.31 11.24 -10.74
CA SER A 205 12.22 11.67 -12.13
C SER A 205 10.88 12.35 -12.40
N LEU A 206 10.85 13.17 -13.45
CA LEU A 206 9.63 13.80 -13.93
C LEU A 206 8.62 12.75 -14.42
N ASP A 207 9.09 11.66 -15.04
CA ASP A 207 8.26 10.51 -15.46
C ASP A 207 7.47 9.92 -14.27
N LEU A 208 8.18 9.65 -13.16
CA LEU A 208 7.56 9.13 -11.94
C LEU A 208 6.54 10.10 -11.36
N LEU A 209 6.88 11.39 -11.29
CA LEU A 209 5.97 12.42 -10.77
C LEU A 209 4.71 12.56 -11.64
N GLN A 210 4.88 12.68 -12.96
CA GLN A 210 3.77 12.85 -13.90
C GLN A 210 2.88 11.60 -13.93
N GLY A 211 3.45 10.40 -14.01
CA GLY A 211 2.69 9.15 -13.99
C GLY A 211 1.90 8.99 -12.68
N LEU A 212 2.52 9.31 -11.54
CA LEU A 212 1.87 9.19 -10.23
C LEU A 212 0.76 10.22 -10.06
N LEU A 213 0.93 11.44 -10.58
CA LEU A 213 -0.15 12.44 -10.63
C LEU A 213 -1.33 11.95 -11.48
N VAL A 214 -1.08 11.34 -12.64
CA VAL A 214 -2.13 10.79 -13.52
C VAL A 214 -2.91 9.72 -12.77
N TYR A 215 -2.18 8.81 -12.15
CA TYR A 215 -2.75 7.70 -11.41
C TYR A 215 -3.53 8.15 -10.17
N ALA A 216 -3.01 9.13 -9.42
CA ALA A 216 -3.67 9.68 -8.24
C ALA A 216 -4.94 10.47 -8.59
N ALA A 217 -4.91 11.27 -9.67
CA ALA A 217 -6.02 12.11 -10.09
C ALA A 217 -7.25 11.29 -10.51
N TRP A 218 -7.02 10.16 -11.19
CA TRP A 218 -8.07 9.31 -11.71
C TRP A 218 -8.16 7.98 -10.98
N TYR A 219 -7.71 7.93 -9.72
CA TYR A 219 -7.80 6.75 -8.86
C TYR A 219 -9.27 6.33 -8.69
N ARG A 220 -9.71 5.42 -9.55
CA ARG A 220 -11.07 4.89 -9.56
C ARG A 220 -11.00 3.37 -9.62
N HIS A 221 -10.60 2.77 -8.49
CA HIS A 221 -10.64 1.32 -8.33
C HIS A 221 -11.83 0.92 -7.43
N PRO A 222 -12.95 0.46 -7.99
CA PRO A 222 -14.13 0.12 -7.19
C PRO A 222 -13.95 -1.15 -6.32
N LEU A 223 -12.86 -1.91 -6.44
CA LEU A 223 -12.53 -2.99 -5.48
C LEU A 223 -11.86 -2.48 -4.18
N HIS A 224 -11.54 -1.19 -4.08
CA HIS A 224 -10.91 -0.58 -2.88
C HIS A 224 -11.77 0.51 -2.24
N ILE A 225 -13.10 0.37 -2.30
CA ILE A 225 -14.06 1.16 -1.53
C ILE A 225 -13.74 0.96 -0.03
N GLY A 226 -12.96 1.88 0.56
CA GLY A 226 -12.60 1.90 1.98
C GLY A 226 -11.12 2.10 2.30
N LYS A 227 -10.20 1.99 1.33
CA LYS A 227 -8.77 2.29 1.56
C LYS A 227 -8.42 3.71 1.12
N ARG A 228 -7.67 4.44 1.94
CA ARG A 228 -7.20 5.81 1.67
C ARG A 228 -5.89 5.83 0.87
N GLU A 229 -5.75 4.98 -0.13
CA GLU A 229 -4.51 4.87 -0.93
C GLU A 229 -4.24 6.15 -1.74
N ALA A 230 -5.28 6.85 -2.20
CA ALA A 230 -5.14 8.13 -2.91
C ALA A 230 -4.35 9.19 -2.11
N VAL A 231 -4.55 9.27 -0.79
CA VAL A 231 -3.80 10.24 0.06
C VAL A 231 -2.32 9.90 0.10
N MET A 232 -1.98 8.61 0.11
CA MET A 232 -0.60 8.15 0.07
C MET A 232 0.09 8.53 -1.24
N PHE A 233 -0.58 8.35 -2.38
CA PHE A 233 -0.02 8.73 -3.67
C PHE A 233 0.20 10.24 -3.79
N VAL A 234 -0.74 11.05 -3.32
CA VAL A 234 -0.57 12.52 -3.29
C VAL A 234 0.58 12.93 -2.38
N GLN A 235 0.75 12.29 -1.23
CA GLN A 235 1.88 12.55 -0.35
C GLN A 235 3.21 12.18 -1.02
N LEU A 236 3.23 11.08 -1.77
CA LEU A 236 4.40 10.67 -2.53
C LEU A 236 4.72 11.64 -3.68
N CYS A 237 3.72 12.16 -4.39
CA CYS A 237 3.93 13.26 -5.34
C CYS A 237 4.56 14.48 -4.66
N THR A 238 4.08 14.83 -3.46
CA THR A 238 4.62 15.96 -2.69
C THR A 238 6.09 15.75 -2.36
N THR A 239 6.46 14.54 -1.92
CA THR A 239 7.87 14.17 -1.70
C THR A 239 8.70 14.30 -2.99
N LEU A 240 8.20 13.79 -4.12
CA LEU A 240 8.89 13.90 -5.41
C LEU A 240 9.10 15.36 -5.85
N VAL A 241 8.15 16.26 -5.59
CA VAL A 241 8.28 17.70 -5.91
C VAL A 241 9.44 18.33 -5.13
N TYR A 242 9.56 18.03 -3.83
CA TYR A 242 10.67 18.53 -3.01
C TYR A 242 12.00 17.89 -3.41
N ASP A 243 12.01 16.60 -3.68
CA ASP A 243 13.24 15.88 -4.05
C ASP A 243 13.77 16.28 -5.44
N LEU A 244 12.90 16.81 -6.31
CA LEU A 244 13.27 17.41 -7.59
C LEU A 244 13.58 18.92 -7.48
N ASP A 245 13.54 19.50 -6.27
CA ASP A 245 13.72 20.93 -5.97
C ASP A 245 12.82 21.86 -6.83
N LEU A 246 11.65 21.38 -7.25
CA LEU A 246 10.73 22.16 -8.09
C LEU A 246 10.08 23.31 -7.31
N ASP A 247 10.02 23.21 -5.99
CA ASP A 247 9.52 24.26 -5.09
C ASP A 247 10.43 25.50 -5.04
N LYS A 248 11.72 25.32 -5.32
CA LYS A 248 12.73 26.39 -5.28
C LYS A 248 13.04 26.98 -6.65
N LYS A 249 12.57 26.34 -7.73
CA LYS A 249 12.90 26.71 -9.10
C LYS A 249 12.08 27.93 -9.54
N THR A 250 12.77 29.03 -9.85
CA THR A 250 12.15 30.29 -10.27
C THR A 250 11.79 30.35 -11.76
N GLY A 251 12.32 29.42 -12.56
CA GLY A 251 12.01 29.26 -13.99
C GLY A 251 11.72 27.79 -14.31
N LEU A 252 10.46 27.41 -14.17
CA LEU A 252 9.97 26.07 -14.48
C LEU A 252 9.70 25.94 -15.99
N THR A 253 10.08 24.80 -16.58
CA THR A 253 9.67 24.45 -17.95
C THR A 253 8.16 24.25 -17.99
N THR A 254 7.55 24.29 -19.18
CA THR A 254 6.11 24.07 -19.34
C THR A 254 5.66 22.72 -18.73
N GLU A 255 6.49 21.67 -18.88
CA GLU A 255 6.20 20.34 -18.31
C GLU A 255 6.28 20.33 -16.78
N GLU A 256 7.25 21.04 -16.19
CA GLU A 256 7.38 21.19 -14.75
C GLU A 256 6.26 22.06 -14.16
N GLN A 257 5.87 23.14 -14.86
CA GLN A 257 4.73 23.99 -14.47
C GLN A 257 3.45 23.16 -14.41
N HIS A 258 3.17 22.35 -15.44
CA HIS A 258 2.01 21.47 -15.46
C HIS A 258 2.03 20.47 -14.29
N ALA A 259 3.18 19.87 -14.00
CA ALA A 259 3.33 18.93 -12.89
C ALA A 259 3.06 19.60 -11.53
N VAL A 260 3.62 20.79 -11.27
CA VAL A 260 3.40 21.54 -10.02
C VAL A 260 1.95 21.99 -9.89
N LEU A 261 1.33 22.51 -10.97
CA LEU A 261 -0.06 22.96 -10.96
C LEU A 261 -1.04 21.83 -10.63
N GLY A 262 -0.71 20.57 -10.94
CA GLY A 262 -1.51 19.41 -10.53
C GLY A 262 -1.76 19.35 -9.02
N THR A 263 -0.83 19.82 -8.19
CA THR A 263 -1.00 19.87 -6.73
C THR A 263 -1.94 21.00 -6.27
N PHE A 264 -1.95 22.14 -6.97
CA PHE A 264 -2.80 23.29 -6.65
C PHE A 264 -4.29 23.01 -6.94
N TRP A 265 -4.59 22.33 -8.04
CA TRP A 265 -5.97 21.97 -8.38
C TRP A 265 -6.64 21.00 -7.38
N LEU A 266 -5.85 20.25 -6.61
CA LEU A 266 -6.36 19.35 -5.56
C LEU A 266 -6.61 20.05 -4.22
N SER A 267 -5.96 21.19 -3.96
CA SER A 267 -6.09 21.94 -2.70
C SER A 267 -7.11 23.08 -2.77
N ALA A 268 -7.50 23.54 -3.96
CA ALA A 268 -8.41 24.67 -4.17
C ALA A 268 -9.91 24.31 -4.10
N ARG A 269 -10.32 23.38 -3.21
CA ARG A 269 -11.74 23.07 -2.96
C ARG A 269 -12.17 23.33 -1.53
#